data_AF-A0A968NNM1-F1
#
_entry.id   AF-A0A968NNM1-F1
#
_cell.length_a   1.000
_cell.length_b   1.000
_cell.length_c   1.000
_cell.angle_alpha   90.00
_cell.angle_beta   90.00
_cell.angle_gamma   90.00
#
_symmetry.space_group_name_H-M   'P 1'
#
loop_
_entity.id
_entity.type
_entity.pdbx_description
1 polymer ?
#
loop_
_entity_poly.entity_id
_entity_poly.type
_entity_poly.pdbx_seq_one_letter_code
_entity_poly.pdbx_strand_id
1 'polypeptide(L)' 'QLSWWAIPVVGLMSFILFGIEEIGNQIEDPFGSDENDLPVEDICSTVVKNIEELISLKS' A
#
# COMPACT_ATOMS: atom_id res chain seq x y z
N GLN A 1 14.34 -37.99 -13.81
CA GLN A 1 13.83 -37.52 -15.12
C GLN A 1 12.84 -36.34 -14.95
N LEU A 2 13.10 -35.43 -13.99
CA LEU A 2 12.23 -34.27 -13.70
C LEU A 2 12.99 -32.91 -13.79
N SER A 3 14.26 -32.90 -14.18
CA SER A 3 15.14 -31.72 -14.07
C SER A 3 14.67 -30.49 -14.85
N TRP A 4 14.15 -30.65 -16.06
CA TRP A 4 13.73 -29.50 -16.87
C TRP A 4 12.46 -28.81 -16.36
N TRP A 5 11.63 -29.53 -15.61
CA TRP A 5 10.45 -28.96 -14.94
C TRP A 5 10.81 -28.16 -13.68
N ALA A 6 11.98 -28.38 -13.10
CA ALA A 6 12.42 -27.62 -11.94
C ALA A 6 12.59 -26.12 -12.27
N ILE A 7 13.05 -25.80 -13.47
CA ILE A 7 13.28 -24.42 -13.91
C ILE A 7 12.00 -23.57 -13.89
N PRO A 8 10.91 -23.94 -14.60
CA PRO A 8 9.68 -23.15 -14.57
C PRO A 8 8.99 -23.17 -13.20
N VAL A 9 9.07 -24.27 -12.45
CA VAL A 9 8.47 -24.37 -11.11
C VAL A 9 9.17 -23.44 -10.12
N VAL A 10 10.50 -23.44 -10.10
CA VAL A 10 11.27 -22.52 -9.25
C VAL A 10 11.03 -21.09 -9.67
N GLY A 11 11.00 -20.79 -10.97
CA GLY A 11 10.69 -19.44 -11.47
C GLY A 11 9.33 -18.94 -11.01
N LEU A 12 8.29 -19.78 -11.10
CA LEU A 12 6.95 -19.43 -10.62
C LEU A 12 6.91 -19.22 -9.09
N MET A 13 7.53 -20.12 -8.33
CA MET A 13 7.58 -20.01 -6.87
C MET A 13 8.34 -18.75 -6.43
N SER A 14 9.46 -18.44 -7.06
CA SER A 14 10.22 -17.21 -6.81
C SER A 14 9.39 -15.97 -7.12
N PHE A 15 8.69 -15.94 -8.26
CA PHE A 15 7.81 -14.82 -8.60
C PHE A 15 6.72 -14.59 -7.53
N ILE A 16 6.09 -15.66 -7.06
CA ILE A 16 5.06 -15.57 -6.01
C ILE A 16 5.68 -15.07 -4.70
N LEU A 17 6.81 -15.63 -4.27
CA LEU A 17 7.46 -15.27 -3.00
C LEU A 17 7.92 -13.81 -2.99
N PHE A 18 8.64 -13.37 -4.03
CA PHE A 18 9.07 -11.97 -4.16
C PHE A 18 7.89 -11.02 -4.31
N GLY A 19 6.82 -11.43 -5.00
CA GLY A 19 5.61 -10.62 -5.09
C GLY A 19 4.94 -10.41 -3.74
N ILE A 20 4.85 -11.45 -2.92
CA ILE A 20 4.28 -11.35 -1.55
C ILE A 20 5.18 -10.50 -0.65
N GLU A 21 6.50 -10.67 -0.74
CA GLU A 21 7.47 -9.88 0.01
C GLU A 21 7.32 -8.39 -0.30
N GLU A 22 7.26 -8.02 -1.58
CA GLU A 22 7.11 -6.64 -2.02
C GLU A 22 5.78 -6.02 -1.57
N ILE A 23 4.68 -6.78 -1.67
CA ILE A 23 3.37 -6.33 -1.15
C ILE A 23 3.45 -6.11 0.37
N GLY A 24 4.14 -7.00 1.09
CA GLY A 24 4.34 -6.87 2.54
C GLY A 24 5.11 -5.59 2.89
N ASN A 25 6.20 -5.32 2.16
CA ASN A 25 7.01 -4.12 2.34
C ASN A 25 6.19 -2.84 2.14
N GLN A 26 5.34 -2.79 1.10
CA GLN A 26 4.46 -1.64 0.85
C GLN A 26 3.34 -1.46 1.90
N ILE A 27 3.00 -2.49 2.68
CA ILE A 27 1.96 -2.43 3.72
C ILE A 27 2.56 -2.15 5.11
N GLU A 28 3.88 -2.32 5.28
CA GLU A 28 4.54 -2.23 6.59
C GLU A 28 4.46 -0.83 7.20
N ASP A 29 4.70 0.23 6.41
CA ASP A 29 4.63 1.63 6.86
C ASP A 29 3.63 2.46 6.03
N PRO A 30 2.32 2.28 6.24
CA PRO A 30 1.28 2.88 5.39
C PRO A 30 1.15 4.41 5.54
N PHE A 31 1.91 5.03 6.43
CA PHE A 31 1.93 6.46 6.69
C PHE A 31 3.30 7.09 6.35
N GLY A 32 4.12 6.38 5.58
CA GLY A 32 5.41 6.82 5.11
C GLY A 32 5.33 7.90 4.03
N SER A 33 6.23 7.83 3.05
CA SER A 33 6.27 8.77 1.91
C SER A 33 6.50 8.05 0.58
N ASP A 34 6.23 6.76 0.53
CA ASP A 34 6.29 5.94 -0.68
C ASP A 34 5.04 6.14 -1.56
N GLU A 35 5.15 5.77 -2.83
CA GLU A 35 4.08 6.00 -3.82
C GLU A 35 2.74 5.32 -3.48
N ASN A 36 2.78 4.23 -2.71
CA ASN A 36 1.61 3.44 -2.32
C ASN A 36 1.12 3.73 -0.89
N ASP A 37 1.69 4.73 -0.22
CA ASP A 37 1.29 5.12 1.13
C ASP A 37 -0.01 5.93 1.13
N LEU A 38 -0.63 6.03 2.31
CA LEU A 38 -1.87 6.78 2.47
C LEU A 38 -1.60 8.29 2.37
N PRO A 39 -2.45 9.06 1.67
CA PRO A 39 -2.32 10.52 1.57
C PRO A 39 -2.86 11.19 2.85
N VAL A 40 -2.11 11.08 3.95
CA VAL A 40 -2.53 11.53 5.29
C VAL A 40 -2.75 13.05 5.31
N GLU A 41 -1.95 13.81 4.58
CA GLU A 41 -2.08 15.27 4.48
C GLU A 41 -3.42 15.66 3.88
N ASP A 42 -3.85 14.99 2.81
CA ASP A 42 -5.12 15.25 2.14
C ASP A 42 -6.30 14.87 3.03
N ILE A 43 -6.19 13.74 3.74
CA ILE A 43 -7.18 13.31 4.71
C ILE A 43 -7.31 14.35 5.83
N CYS A 44 -6.19 14.80 6.40
CA CYS A 44 -6.20 15.81 7.47
C CYS A 44 -6.76 17.15 6.98
N SER A 45 -6.36 17.59 5.79
CA SER A 45 -6.90 18.79 5.14
C SER A 45 -8.43 18.72 4.99
N THR A 46 -8.92 17.56 4.56
CA THR A 46 -10.37 17.30 4.43
C THR A 46 -11.08 17.36 5.77
N VAL A 47 -10.50 16.75 6.82
CA VAL A 47 -11.08 16.79 8.17
C VAL A 47 -11.16 18.22 8.71
N VAL A 48 -10.09 19.01 8.57
CA VAL A 48 -10.06 20.40 9.00
C VAL A 48 -11.14 21.21 8.29
N LYS A 49 -11.22 21.09 6.96
CA LYS A 49 -12.24 21.76 6.15
C LYS A 49 -13.66 21.40 6.61
N ASN A 50 -13.92 20.12 6.84
CA ASN A 50 -15.23 19.66 7.32
C ASN A 50 -15.59 20.28 8.68
N ILE A 51 -14.62 20.41 9.60
CA ILE A 51 -14.84 21.04 10.91
C ILE A 51 -15.14 22.54 10.74
N GLU A 52 -14.39 23.25 9.90
CA GLU A 52 -14.63 24.66 9.61
C GLU A 52 -16.02 24.90 9.02
N GLU A 53 -16.44 24.06 8.07
CA GLU A 53 -17.79 24.09 7.50
C GLU A 53 -18.85 23.90 8.59
N LEU A 54 -18.70 22.89 9.45
CA LEU A 54 -19.64 22.63 10.55
C LEU A 54 -19.72 23.79 11.56
N ILE A 55 -18.60 24.45 11.86
CA ILE A 55 -18.58 25.63 12.74
C ILE A 55 -19.31 26.79 12.08
N SER A 56 -19.07 27.02 10.78
CA SER A 56 -19.70 28.11 10.02
C SER A 56 -21.21 27.94 9.88
N LEU A 57 -21.71 26.70 9.79
CA LEU A 57 -23.14 26.39 9.69
C LEU A 57 -23.89 26.58 11.02
N LYS A 58 -23.19 26.50 12.16
CA LYS A 58 -23.78 26.63 13.49
C LYS A 58 -23.86 28.10 13.95
N SER A 59 -23.04 28.98 13.37
CA SER A 59 -23.02 30.42 13.66
C SER A 59 -24.06 31.19 12.85
#